data_AF-A0A535ADE7-F1
#
_entry.id   AF-A0A535ADE7-F1
#
_cell.length_a   1.000
_cell.length_b   1.000
_cell.length_c   1.000
_cell.angle_alpha   90.00
_cell.angle_beta   90.00
_cell.angle_gamma   90.00
#
_symmetry.space_group_name_H-M   'P 1'
#
loop_
_entity.id
_entity.type
_entity.pdbx_description
1 polymer ?
#
loop_
_entity_poly.entity_id
_entity_poly.type
_entity_poly.pdbx_seq_one_letter_code
_entity_poly.pdbx_strand_id
1 'polypeptide(L)'
;ADMAIEIDAIRLLAWEAASRLDKGQPATRECWLARLYASQSALKITDNALQVLGGHGYIRDHPVELWLRNARGFATFDGLAIV
;
A
#
# COMPACT_ATOMS: atom_id res chain seq x y z
N ALA A 1 16.40 -0.98 1.02
CA ALA A 1 16.23 -0.80 -0.43
C ALA A 1 14.83 -1.25 -0.86
N ASP A 2 14.43 -2.47 -0.48
CA ASP A 2 13.16 -3.10 -0.89
C ASP A 2 11.92 -2.24 -0.67
N MET A 3 11.72 -1.65 0.52
CA MET A 3 10.55 -0.79 0.77
C MET A 3 10.42 0.37 -0.21
N ALA A 4 11.53 0.97 -0.63
CA ALA A 4 11.53 2.07 -1.58
C ALA A 4 11.14 1.57 -2.99
N ILE A 5 11.69 0.43 -3.42
CA ILE A 5 11.36 -0.22 -4.69
C ILE A 5 9.85 -0.52 -4.76
N GLU A 6 9.28 -1.07 -3.67
CA GLU A 6 7.86 -1.40 -3.59
C GLU A 6 6.98 -0.14 -3.71
N ILE A 7 7.36 0.95 -3.03
CA ILE A 7 6.64 2.23 -3.10
C ILE A 7 6.69 2.82 -4.51
N ASP A 8 7.85 2.78 -5.16
CA ASP A 8 8.01 3.28 -6.53
C ASP A 8 7.20 2.42 -7.52
N ALA A 9 7.20 1.10 -7.36
CA ALA A 9 6.36 0.20 -8.16
C ALA A 9 4.86 0.49 -7.99
N ILE A 10 4.38 0.68 -6.76
CA ILE A 10 2.98 1.08 -6.48
C ILE A 10 2.66 2.39 -7.19
N ARG A 11 3.56 3.37 -7.11
CA ARG A 11 3.36 4.69 -7.73
C ARG A 11 3.28 4.60 -9.25
N LEU A 12 4.14 3.80 -9.88
CA LEU A 12 4.12 3.58 -11.33
C LEU A 12 2.82 2.91 -11.78
N LEU A 13 2.36 1.87 -11.08
CA LEU A 13 1.09 1.20 -11.38
C LEU A 13 -0.10 2.18 -11.26
N ALA A 14 -0.11 3.00 -10.22
CA ALA A 14 -1.16 4.00 -10.02
C ALA A 14 -1.18 5.06 -11.13
N TRP A 15 0.00 5.56 -11.54
CA TRP A 15 0.11 6.53 -12.63
C TRP A 15 -0.20 5.94 -14.00
N GLU A 16 0.13 4.68 -14.25
CA GLU A 16 -0.28 3.98 -15.47
C GLU A 16 -1.81 3.90 -15.56
N ALA A 17 -2.47 3.46 -14.49
CA ALA A 17 -3.93 3.40 -14.40
C ALA A 17 -4.58 4.78 -14.61
N ALA A 18 -4.06 5.81 -13.93
CA ALA A 18 -4.53 7.18 -14.09
C ALA A 18 -4.36 7.70 -15.52
N SER A 19 -3.19 7.48 -16.14
CA SER A 19 -2.93 7.93 -17.51
C SER A 19 -3.87 7.27 -18.53
N ARG A 20 -4.25 6.01 -18.33
CA ARG A 20 -5.24 5.33 -19.19
C ARG A 20 -6.63 5.93 -19.05
N LEU A 21 -7.06 6.22 -17.81
CA LEU A 21 -8.32 6.91 -17.53
C LEU A 21 -8.36 8.29 -18.20
N ASP A 22 -7.29 9.08 -18.09
CA ASP A 22 -7.20 10.41 -18.71
C ASP A 22 -7.27 10.36 -20.24
N LYS A 23 -6.81 9.25 -20.85
CA LYS A 23 -6.90 9.00 -22.30
C LYS A 23 -8.24 8.42 -22.74
N GLY A 24 -9.21 8.24 -21.83
CA GLY A 24 -10.50 7.61 -22.11
C GLY A 24 -10.37 6.11 -22.46
N GLN A 25 -9.28 5.45 -22.06
CA GLN A 25 -9.05 4.04 -22.31
C GLN A 25 -9.62 3.19 -21.18
N PRO A 26 -10.03 1.93 -21.45
CA PRO A 26 -10.35 0.98 -20.40
C PRO A 26 -9.14 0.80 -19.46
N ALA A 27 -9.38 1.00 -18.16
CA ALA A 27 -8.36 0.97 -17.11
C ALA A 27 -8.74 0.10 -15.90
N THR A 28 -9.84 -0.66 -15.97
CA THR A 28 -10.36 -1.46 -14.83
C THR A 28 -9.31 -2.44 -14.32
N ARG A 29 -8.57 -3.09 -15.23
CA ARG A 29 -7.52 -4.05 -14.89
C ARG A 29 -6.35 -3.35 -14.19
N GLU A 30 -5.88 -2.24 -14.73
CA GLU A 30 -4.75 -1.47 -14.23
C GLU A 30 -5.08 -0.87 -12.85
N CYS A 31 -6.28 -0.31 -12.67
CA CYS A 31 -6.78 0.15 -11.38
C CYS A 31 -6.83 -0.98 -10.35
N TRP A 32 -7.32 -2.16 -10.75
CA TRP A 32 -7.38 -3.34 -9.87
C TRP A 32 -5.98 -3.80 -9.45
N LEU A 33 -5.05 -3.91 -10.39
CA LEU A 33 -3.67 -4.29 -10.11
C LEU A 33 -2.97 -3.28 -9.20
N ALA A 34 -3.13 -1.99 -9.44
CA ALA A 34 -2.56 -0.94 -8.61
C ALA A 34 -3.09 -1.02 -7.17
N ARG A 35 -4.41 -1.15 -7.01
CA ARG A 35 -5.04 -1.32 -5.69
C ARG A 35 -4.55 -2.57 -4.98
N LEU A 36 -4.58 -3.72 -5.65
CA LEU A 36 -4.23 -5.02 -5.06
C LEU A 36 -2.76 -5.05 -4.62
N TYR A 37 -1.87 -4.53 -5.46
CA TYR A 37 -0.45 -4.47 -5.13
C TYR A 37 -0.19 -3.53 -3.94
N ALA A 38 -0.86 -2.38 -3.90
CA ALA A 38 -0.76 -1.45 -2.78
C ALA A 38 -1.26 -2.07 -1.46
N SER A 39 -2.41 -2.76 -1.48
CA SER A 39 -2.99 -3.36 -0.26
C SER A 39 -2.13 -4.48 0.30
N GLN A 40 -1.60 -5.35 -0.56
CA GLN A 40 -0.72 -6.45 -0.15
C GLN A 40 0.64 -5.95 0.37
N SER A 41 1.22 -4.95 -0.30
CA SER A 41 2.55 -4.44 0.08
C SER A 41 2.54 -3.53 1.31
N ALA A 42 1.41 -2.85 1.61
CA ALA A 42 1.31 -1.92 2.74
C ALA A 42 1.70 -2.56 4.09
N LEU A 43 1.24 -3.78 4.35
CA LEU A 43 1.50 -4.49 5.60
C LEU A 43 2.99 -4.85 5.74
N LYS A 44 3.61 -5.34 4.67
CA LYS A 44 5.05 -5.63 4.61
C LYS A 44 5.90 -4.37 4.79
N ILE A 45 5.55 -3.27 4.13
CA ILE A 45 6.31 -2.01 4.21
C ILE A 45 6.24 -1.42 5.62
N THR A 46 5.04 -1.35 6.21
CA THR A 46 4.85 -0.78 7.55
C THR A 46 5.49 -1.64 8.65
N ASP A 47 5.46 -2.97 8.51
CA ASP A 47 6.12 -3.89 9.43
C ASP A 47 7.66 -3.73 9.40
N ASN A 48 8.24 -3.68 8.20
CA ASN A 48 9.67 -3.41 8.02
C ASN A 48 10.06 -2.02 8.55
N ALA A 49 9.23 -1.00 8.34
CA ALA A 49 9.48 0.34 8.87
C ALA A 49 9.49 0.36 10.40
N LEU A 50 8.61 -0.41 11.04
CA LEU A 50 8.59 -0.57 12.49
C LEU A 50 9.87 -1.27 12.96
N GLN A 51 10.29 -2.32 12.28
CA GLN A 51 11.51 -3.06 12.59
C GLN A 51 12.79 -2.21 12.48
N VAL A 52 12.84 -1.26 11.54
CA VAL A 52 13.96 -0.30 11.42
C VAL A 52 14.11 0.58 12.68
N LEU A 53 12.98 0.93 13.32
CA LEU A 53 12.97 1.72 14.56
C LEU A 53 13.12 0.86 15.83
N GLY A 54 13.11 -0.47 15.70
CA GLY A 54 13.20 -1.41 16.81
C GLY A 54 12.11 -1.18 17.86
N GLY A 55 12.48 -1.25 19.15
CA GLY A 55 11.54 -1.03 20.25
C GLY A 55 10.87 0.36 20.23
N HIS A 56 11.55 1.37 19.68
CA HIS A 56 11.01 2.72 19.55
C HIS A 56 9.90 2.82 18.50
N GLY A 57 9.84 1.86 17.56
CA GLY A 57 8.76 1.74 16.59
C GLY A 57 7.41 1.35 17.20
N TYR A 58 7.37 0.84 18.43
CA TYR A 58 6.14 0.45 19.13
C TYR A 58 5.53 1.56 20.01
N ILE A 59 6.25 2.67 20.21
CA ILE A 59 5.76 3.78 21.02
C ILE A 59 5.24 4.92 20.14
N ARG A 60 4.47 5.83 20.72
CA ARG A 60 3.72 6.86 19.98
C ARG A 60 4.53 8.13 19.64
N ASP A 61 5.84 8.08 19.79
CA ASP A 61 6.74 9.18 19.40
C ASP A 61 6.89 9.26 17.87
N HIS A 62 6.66 8.14 17.18
CA HIS A 62 6.66 8.05 15.72
C HIS A 62 5.35 7.45 15.20
N PRO A 63 4.87 7.87 14.02
CA PRO A 63 3.59 7.41 13.49
C PRO A 63 3.61 5.97 12.94
N VAL A 64 4.75 5.27 12.98
CA VAL A 64 4.92 3.96 12.34
C VAL A 64 3.98 2.88 12.92
N GLU A 65 3.75 2.90 14.24
CA GLU A 65 2.84 1.97 14.91
C GLU A 65 1.40 2.16 14.43
N LEU A 66 1.00 3.44 14.27
CA LEU A 66 -0.30 3.82 13.73
C LEU A 66 -0.45 3.34 12.28
N TRP A 67 0.58 3.51 11.45
CA TRP A 67 0.57 3.07 10.06
C TRP A 67 0.45 1.55 9.93
N LEU A 68 1.16 0.78 10.76
CA LEU A 68 1.03 -0.68 10.78
C LEU A 68 -0.38 -1.13 11.18
N ARG A 69 -0.96 -0.51 12.22
CA ARG A 69 -2.35 -0.81 12.63
C ARG A 69 -3.35 -0.50 11.53
N ASN A 70 -3.20 0.63 10.85
CA ASN A 70 -4.05 1.00 9.72
C ASN A 70 -3.88 0.05 8.53
N ALA A 71 -2.64 -0.36 8.23
CA ALA A 71 -2.34 -1.27 7.13
C ALA A 71 -3.00 -2.64 7.30
N ARG A 72 -3.11 -3.15 8.54
CA ARG A 72 -3.86 -4.38 8.85
C ARG A 72 -5.35 -4.29 8.46
N GLY A 73 -5.93 -3.10 8.44
CA GLY A 73 -7.33 -2.90 8.04
C GLY A 73 -7.60 -3.21 6.56
N PHE A 74 -6.59 -3.09 5.68
CA PHE A 74 -6.78 -3.31 4.25
C PHE A 74 -7.24 -4.73 3.91
N ALA A 75 -6.74 -5.76 4.61
CA ALA A 75 -7.18 -7.13 4.42
C ALA A 75 -8.68 -7.31 4.73
N THR A 76 -9.20 -6.61 5.73
CA THR A 76 -10.63 -6.63 6.08
C THR A 76 -11.47 -5.87 5.07
N PHE A 77 -10.97 -4.74 4.55
CA PHE A 77 -11.66 -3.97 3.51
C PHE A 77 -11.78 -4.72 2.19
N ASP A 78 -10.77 -5.49 1.80
CA ASP A 78 -10.84 -6.37 0.63
C ASP A 78 -11.91 -7.46 0.84
N GLY A 79 -12.02 -8.05 2.03
CA GLY A 79 -13.04 -9.06 2.34
C GLY A 79 -14.49 -8.51 2.42
N LEU A 80 -14.67 -7.26 2.86
CA LEU A 80 -15.99 -6.62 2.96
C LEU A 80 -16.50 -6.07 1.62
N ALA A 81 -15.60 -5.63 0.74
CA ALA A 81 -15.97 -4.95 -0.51
C ALA A 81 -16.15 -5.90 -1.72
N ILE A 82 -15.95 -7.22 -1.55
CA ILE A 82 -16.01 -8.23 -2.62
C ILE A 82 -17.16 -9.25 -2.39
N VAL A 83 -18.15 -8.93 -1.55
CA VAL A 83 -19.42 -9.68 -1.47
C VAL A 83 -20.49 -9.01 -2.32
#